data_AF-A0A7V8F471-F1
#
_entry.id   AF-A0A7V8F471-F1
#
_cell.length_a   1.000
_cell.length_b   1.000
_cell.length_c   1.000
_cell.angle_alpha   90.00
_cell.angle_beta   90.00
_cell.angle_gamma   90.00
#
_symmetry.space_group_name_H-M   'P 1'
#
loop_
_entity.id
_entity.type
_entity.pdbx_description
1 polymer ?
#
loop_
_entity_poly.entity_id
_entity_poly.type
_entity_poly.pdbx_seq_one_letter_code
_entity_poly.pdbx_strand_id
1 'polypeptide(L)' 'MHNLASLADKHSDRLASTGFALEALADLLGHDGCEHNLTPSQQKGLRHAISALADLVKLTAFDLSEAAEPYRKGSE' A
#
# COMPACT_ATOMS: atom_id res chain seq x y z
N MET A 1 22.75 -3.83 9.85
CA MET A 1 21.68 -3.16 10.62
C MET A 1 21.15 -2.03 9.75
N HIS A 2 19.97 -2.20 9.14
CA HIS A 2 19.29 -1.04 8.55
C HIS A 2 18.83 -0.15 9.70
N ASN A 3 19.14 1.14 9.63
CA ASN A 3 18.61 2.08 10.61
C ASN A 3 17.10 2.23 10.35
N LEU A 4 16.29 2.31 11.41
CA LEU A 4 14.83 2.39 11.32
C LEU A 4 14.37 3.55 10.43
N ALA A 5 15.08 4.68 10.43
CA ALA A 5 14.75 5.83 9.59
C ALA A 5 14.92 5.55 8.09
N SER A 6 15.95 4.83 7.68
CA SER A 6 16.16 4.42 6.28
C SER A 6 15.11 3.41 5.82
N LEU A 7 14.65 2.54 6.71
CA LEU A 7 13.55 1.63 6.41
C LEU A 7 12.23 2.40 6.30
N ALA A 8 11.96 3.31 7.24
CA ALA A 8 10.78 4.18 7.25
C ALA A 8 10.69 5.03 5.98
N ASP A 9 11.80 5.61 5.53
CA ASP A 9 11.88 6.41 4.30
C ASP A 9 11.50 5.57 3.06
N LYS A 10 12.15 4.41 2.91
CA LYS A 10 11.86 3.48 1.80
C LYS A 10 10.41 2.97 1.81
N HIS A 11 9.85 2.67 2.98
CA HIS A 11 8.48 2.22 3.09
C HIS A 11 7.48 3.37 2.91
N SER A 12 7.84 4.61 3.27
CA SER A 12 7.01 5.79 3.03
C SER A 12 6.76 5.99 1.54
N ASP A 13 7.80 5.96 0.71
CA ASP A 13 7.67 6.07 -0.75
C ASP A 13 6.76 5.01 -1.34
N ARG A 14 6.89 3.76 -0.86
CA ARG A 14 6.06 2.64 -1.29
C ARG A 14 4.61 2.80 -0.88
N LEU A 15 4.35 3.25 0.35
CA LEU A 15 3.00 3.50 0.85
C LEU A 15 2.35 4.68 0.13
N ALA A 16 3.08 5.76 -0.11
CA ALA A 16 2.59 6.90 -0.89
C ALA A 16 2.24 6.50 -2.33
N SER A 17 3.13 5.76 -3.00
CA SER A 17 2.87 5.22 -4.34
C SER A 17 1.66 4.28 -4.36
N THR A 18 1.48 3.46 -3.31
CA THR A 18 0.31 2.60 -3.16
C THR A 18 -0.96 3.43 -2.97
N GLY A 19 -0.89 4.53 -2.21
CA GLY A 19 -1.99 5.49 -2.06
C GLY A 19 -2.42 6.09 -3.38
N PHE A 20 -1.48 6.61 -4.19
CA PHE A 20 -1.78 7.13 -5.52
C PHE A 20 -2.37 6.07 -6.45
N ALA A 21 -1.87 4.83 -6.40
CA ALA A 21 -2.45 3.74 -7.16
C ALA A 21 -3.90 3.46 -6.73
N LEU A 22 -4.18 3.41 -5.43
CA LEU A 22 -5.54 3.19 -4.91
C LEU A 22 -6.50 4.32 -5.28
N GLU A 23 -6.04 5.57 -5.28
CA GLU A 23 -6.83 6.73 -5.73
C GLU A 23 -7.20 6.60 -7.21
N ALA A 24 -6.23 6.31 -8.09
CA ALA A 24 -6.51 6.07 -9.50
C ALA A 24 -7.46 4.89 -9.74
N LEU A 25 -7.36 3.82 -8.93
CA LEU A 25 -8.30 2.71 -9.00
C LEU A 25 -9.69 3.09 -8.49
N ALA A 26 -9.79 3.94 -7.47
CA ALA A 26 -11.06 4.45 -6.98
C ALA A 26 -11.75 5.31 -8.05
N ASP A 27 -10.99 6.17 -8.74
CA ASP A 27 -11.49 6.97 -9.86
C ASP A 27 -12.05 6.06 -10.97
N LEU A 28 -11.32 5.02 -11.38
CA LEU A 28 -11.83 4.03 -12.35
C LEU A 28 -13.10 3.32 -11.89
N LEU A 29 -13.33 3.22 -10.58
CA LEU A 29 -14.54 2.66 -9.99
C LEU A 29 -15.65 3.71 -9.79
N GLY A 30 -15.45 4.95 -10.22
CA GLY A 30 -16.42 6.04 -10.22
C GLY A 30 -16.32 6.99 -9.02
N HIS A 31 -15.22 6.98 -8.26
CA HIS A 31 -15.02 7.91 -7.15
C HIS A 31 -14.97 9.38 -7.62
N ASP A 32 -14.46 9.61 -8.83
CA ASP A 32 -14.41 10.91 -9.49
C ASP A 32 -15.77 11.39 -10.03
N GLY A 33 -16.83 10.58 -9.87
CA GLY A 33 -18.16 10.85 -10.41
C GLY A 33 -18.32 10.54 -11.90
N CYS A 34 -17.31 9.95 -12.55
CA CYS A 34 -17.37 9.56 -13.95
C CYS A 34 -17.77 8.09 -14.12
N GLU A 35 -18.51 7.78 -15.19
CA GLU A 35 -18.78 6.40 -15.59
C GLU A 35 -17.69 5.90 -16.55
N HIS A 36 -16.81 5.04 -16.06
CA HIS A 36 -15.69 4.50 -16.84
C HIS A 36 -16.03 3.25 -17.67
N ASN A 37 -17.30 2.80 -17.66
CA ASN A 37 -17.82 1.70 -18.50
C ASN A 37 -16.94 0.42 -18.53
N LEU A 38 -16.42 0.02 -17.36
CA LEU A 38 -15.51 -1.11 -17.26
C LEU A 38 -16.18 -2.44 -17.61
N THR A 39 -15.55 -3.17 -18.52
CA THR A 39 -15.92 -4.55 -18.84
C THR A 39 -15.71 -5.49 -17.63
N PRO A 40 -16.39 -6.64 -17.56
CA PRO A 40 -16.21 -7.60 -16.47
C PRO A 40 -14.76 -8.08 -16.28
N SER A 41 -13.98 -8.18 -17.37
CA SER A 41 -12.56 -8.57 -17.30
C SER A 41 -11.70 -7.46 -16.69
N GLN A 42 -11.94 -6.19 -17.05
CA GLN A 42 -11.27 -5.05 -16.43
C GLN A 42 -11.59 -4.95 -14.94
N GLN A 43 -12.86 -5.11 -14.55
CA GLN A 43 -13.24 -5.14 -13.14
C GLN A 43 -12.55 -6.28 -12.37
N LYS A 44 -12.39 -7.45 -12.99
CA LYS A 44 -11.62 -8.56 -12.41
C LYS A 44 -10.14 -8.18 -12.24
N GLY A 45 -9.53 -7.54 -13.24
CA GLY A 45 -8.18 -7.01 -13.16
C GLY A 45 -8.01 -6.02 -12.01
N LEU A 46 -8.93 -5.08 -11.86
CA LEU A 46 -8.93 -4.12 -10.75
C LEU A 46 -8.98 -4.79 -9.38
N ARG A 47 -9.83 -5.81 -9.20
CA ARG A 47 -9.87 -6.57 -7.94
C ARG A 47 -8.53 -7.24 -7.61
N HIS A 48 -7.86 -7.81 -8.61
CA HIS A 48 -6.52 -8.38 -8.41
C HIS A 48 -5.47 -7.31 -8.09
N ALA A 49 -5.53 -6.15 -8.74
CA ALA A 49 -4.65 -5.02 -8.44
C ALA A 49 -4.84 -4.53 -6.99
N ILE A 50 -6.10 -4.32 -6.57
CA ILE A 50 -6.43 -3.95 -5.19
C ILE A 50 -5.91 -4.98 -4.19
N SER A 51 -6.10 -6.28 -4.47
CA SER A 51 -5.59 -7.35 -3.61
C SER A 51 -4.07 -7.29 -3.46
N ALA A 52 -3.34 -7.11 -4.56
CA ALA A 52 -1.89 -7.02 -4.55
C ALA A 52 -1.38 -5.79 -3.79
N LEU A 53 -2.05 -4.63 -3.95
CA LEU A 53 -1.74 -3.41 -3.20
C LEU A 53 -2.00 -3.60 -1.70
N ALA A 54 -3.10 -4.27 -1.32
CA ALA A 54 -3.39 -4.58 0.07
C ALA A 54 -2.32 -5.49 0.69
N ASP A 55 -1.82 -6.47 -0.05
CA ASP A 55 -0.74 -7.34 0.42
C ASP A 55 0.59 -6.58 0.55
N LEU A 56 0.90 -5.66 -0.37
CA LEU A 56 2.05 -4.78 -0.26
C LEU A 56 2.00 -3.90 1.01
N VAL A 57 0.84 -3.33 1.33
CA VAL A 57 0.63 -2.53 2.55
C VAL A 57 0.87 -3.39 3.80
N LYS A 58 0.30 -4.60 3.85
CA LYS A 58 0.48 -5.51 4.98
C LYS A 58 1.94 -5.91 5.18
N LEU A 59 2.63 -6.31 4.11
CA LEU A 59 4.05 -6.67 4.16
C LEU A 59 4.90 -5.49 4.65
N THR A 60 4.64 -4.30 4.13
CA THR A 60 5.31 -3.07 4.59
C THR A 60 5.07 -2.81 6.07
N ALA A 61 3.86 -3.02 6.57
CA ALA A 61 3.54 -2.87 7.98
C ALA A 61 4.27 -3.90 8.86
N PHE A 62 4.37 -5.15 8.42
CA PHE A 62 5.13 -6.18 9.12
C PHE A 62 6.63 -5.84 9.17
N ASP A 63 7.23 -5.48 8.04
CA ASP A 63 8.64 -5.08 7.95
C ASP A 63 8.97 -3.92 8.91
N LEU A 64 8.11 -2.90 8.96
CA LEU A 64 8.25 -1.77 9.89
C LEU A 64 8.11 -2.19 11.35
N SER A 65 7.14 -3.05 11.66
CA SER A 65 6.91 -3.54 13.02
C SER A 65 8.08 -4.38 13.53
N GLU A 66 8.63 -5.27 12.70
CA GLU A 66 9.81 -6.07 13.04
C GLU A 66 11.04 -5.17 13.25
N ALA A 67 11.25 -4.18 12.38
CA ALA A 67 12.37 -3.24 12.51
C ALA A 67 12.25 -2.33 13.75
N ALA A 68 11.04 -2.05 14.22
CA ALA A 68 10.78 -1.28 15.43
C ALA A 68 10.95 -2.11 16.72
N GLU A 69 10.93 -3.44 16.66
CA GLU A 69 10.95 -4.32 17.83
C GLU A 69 12.15 -4.08 18.78
N PRO A 70 13.39 -3.90 18.30
CA PRO A 70 14.54 -3.62 19.17
C PRO A 70 14.39 -2.32 19.95
N TYR A 71 13.74 -1.31 19.36
CA TYR A 71 13.51 -0.01 19.99
C TYR A 71 12.40 -0.08 21.04
N ARG A 72 11.44 -1.00 20.87
CA ARG A 72 10.36 -1.25 21.84
C ARG A 72 10.84 -2.00 23.09
N LYS A 73 11.80 -2.91 22.92
CA LYS A 73 12.40 -3.72 24.01
C LYS A 73 13.50 -2.98 24.79
N GLY A 74 14.15 -1.98 24.20
CA GLY A 74 15.12 -1.12 24.87
C GLY A 74 14.52 0.02 25.70
N SER A 75 13.19 0.12 25.74
CA SER A 75 12.41 1.11 26.49
C SER A 75 11.69 0.55 27.73
N GLU A 76 11.94 -0.72 28.08
CA GLU A 76 11.59 -1.36 29.36
C GLU A 76 12.82 -1.40 30.27
#